data_AF-D0FZE6-F1
#
_entry.id   AF-D0FZE6-F1
#
_cell.length_a   1.000
_cell.length_b   1.000
_cell.length_c   1.000
_cell.angle_alpha   90.00
_cell.angle_beta   90.00
_cell.angle_gamma   90.00
#
_symmetry.space_group_name_H-M   'P 1'
#
loop_
_entity.id
_entity.type
_entity.pdbx_description
1 polymer ?
#
loop_
_entity_poly.entity_id
_entity_poly.type
_entity_poly.pdbx_seq_one_letter_code
_entity_poly.pdbx_strand_id
1 'polypeptide(L)'
;MKRKGLRRLLKFFGTVAIILPMFFIALTKAQASDVSSNISSLTVSPTQINDGGKTTVRFEFDEHAQNIKAGDTITVNWQNSGTVRGTGYTKTIKLEVQGKYVGDLVVTQDKAVVTFNDSITGLQNITGWGEFEIEGRNFTDTTTGNTGSFQVTSGGKTAEVTVVKSASGTSGVFYYKTGDMQTDDTNHVRWFLNINNENAYVDSDIRIEDDIQSGQTLDIDSFDITVNGSESYRGQGGINQLAQRYGATISADPASGHISVYIPQGYASLNRFSIMYLTKVDNPDQKTFENNSKAWYKENGKDAVDGKEFNHSVANVNAAGGVDGRTTTTTEKPTTTTEAPTTTETPTTTEAPTTTEAPTTTEAPTTTEAPTTTEAPTTTEAPTTTEAPTTTEAPTTTEAPTTTEAPTTTEVSSETTKAEETTTKVKEPEKTTTSVPAGTTSNKPNKPSGKQGAGTKGLPSTGEESGIVLSLPGLATVSVTGLVYRKYHS
;
A
#
# COMPACT_ATOMS: atom_id res chain seq x y z
N MET A 1 24.37 -63.88 56.46
CA MET A 1 25.72 -64.22 55.95
C MET A 1 25.82 -63.71 54.51
N LYS A 2 26.49 -62.58 54.25
CA LYS A 2 27.91 -62.47 53.86
C LYS A 2 28.36 -63.46 52.78
N ARG A 3 28.76 -62.87 51.64
CA ARG A 3 29.95 -63.18 50.82
C ARG A 3 30.26 -64.66 50.60
N LYS A 4 30.05 -65.13 49.36
CA LYS A 4 31.02 -65.89 48.54
C LYS A 4 30.31 -66.43 47.30
N GLY A 5 30.44 -65.71 46.19
CA GLY A 5 29.91 -66.17 44.90
C GLY A 5 30.23 -65.27 43.72
N LEU A 6 30.31 -63.95 43.93
CA LEU A 6 30.57 -62.99 42.84
C LEU A 6 32.07 -62.72 42.60
N ARG A 7 32.90 -63.78 42.65
CA ARG A 7 34.35 -63.74 42.32
C ARG A 7 34.72 -64.63 41.14
N ARG A 8 33.75 -64.97 40.28
CA ARG A 8 33.99 -65.71 39.02
C ARG A 8 33.40 -65.05 37.77
N LEU A 9 33.26 -63.72 37.78
CA LEU A 9 32.95 -62.94 36.57
C LEU A 9 33.84 -61.69 36.51
N LEU A 10 35.14 -61.85 36.76
CA LEU A 10 36.14 -60.77 36.72
C LEU A 10 37.43 -61.18 35.99
N LYS A 11 37.33 -62.07 34.99
CA LYS A 11 38.45 -62.43 34.12
C LYS A 11 37.94 -62.84 32.74
N PHE A 12 37.42 -61.91 31.94
CA PHE A 12 37.45 -62.11 30.48
C PHE A 12 37.47 -60.86 29.60
N PHE A 13 37.25 -59.62 30.07
CA PHE A 13 37.48 -58.44 29.22
C PHE A 13 38.14 -57.28 29.96
N GLY A 14 39.25 -57.61 30.63
CA GLY A 14 40.28 -56.63 30.98
C GLY A 14 41.45 -56.78 30.04
N THR A 15 41.27 -56.46 28.75
CA THR A 15 42.35 -56.32 27.74
C THR A 15 41.85 -55.58 26.49
N VAL A 16 41.18 -54.43 26.63
CA VAL A 16 41.25 -53.32 25.65
C VAL A 16 40.99 -52.02 26.43
N ALA A 17 41.91 -51.69 27.33
CA ALA A 17 42.12 -50.30 27.71
C ALA A 17 43.32 -49.82 26.88
N ILE A 18 43.18 -48.62 26.33
CA ILE A 18 44.21 -47.80 25.64
C ILE A 18 44.05 -47.82 24.10
N ILE A 19 43.90 -46.59 23.56
CA ILE A 19 43.80 -46.14 22.17
C ILE A 19 42.37 -46.15 21.55
N LEU A 20 41.56 -45.15 21.91
CA LEU A 20 41.09 -44.20 20.89
C LEU A 20 40.76 -42.85 21.55
N PRO A 21 41.49 -41.77 21.20
CA PRO A 21 41.16 -40.43 21.67
C PRO A 21 39.90 -39.94 20.95
N MET A 22 39.15 -39.09 21.64
CA MET A 22 38.43 -37.93 21.09
C MET A 22 37.98 -38.05 19.63
N PHE A 23 36.70 -38.31 19.38
CA PHE A 23 35.95 -37.67 18.29
C PHE A 23 34.46 -37.93 18.49
N PHE A 24 33.90 -37.39 19.58
CA PHE A 24 32.55 -36.86 19.46
C PHE A 24 32.70 -35.58 18.62
N ILE A 25 32.57 -35.71 17.30
CA ILE A 25 32.15 -34.57 16.48
C ILE A 25 30.69 -34.34 16.87
N ALA A 26 30.49 -33.70 18.02
CA ALA A 26 29.27 -32.93 18.21
C ALA A 26 29.33 -31.90 17.08
N LEU A 27 28.53 -32.11 16.04
CA LEU A 27 28.24 -31.08 15.07
C LEU A 27 27.47 -30.02 15.87
N THR A 28 28.20 -29.13 16.56
CA THR A 28 27.62 -28.00 17.26
C THR A 28 27.10 -27.09 16.16
N LYS A 29 25.83 -27.25 15.79
CA LYS A 29 25.10 -26.13 15.20
C LYS A 29 25.32 -24.97 16.16
N ALA A 30 25.92 -23.88 15.68
CA ALA A 30 26.08 -22.69 16.48
C ALA A 30 24.71 -22.34 17.09
N GLN A 31 24.67 -22.04 18.38
CA GLN A 31 23.44 -21.60 19.03
C GLN A 31 23.01 -20.28 18.38
N ALA A 32 21.87 -20.32 17.69
CA ALA A 32 21.19 -19.13 17.17
C ALA A 32 21.02 -18.12 18.30
N SER A 33 21.54 -16.91 18.13
CA SER A 33 21.48 -15.84 19.12
C SER A 33 20.71 -14.64 18.58
N ASP A 34 19.97 -13.95 19.45
CA ASP A 34 19.50 -12.60 19.14
C ASP A 34 20.69 -11.64 19.24
N VAL A 35 21.11 -11.11 18.09
CA VAL A 35 22.22 -10.18 17.95
C VAL A 35 21.73 -8.76 17.65
N SER A 36 20.48 -8.41 18.01
CA SER A 36 19.92 -7.07 17.78
C SER A 36 20.77 -5.93 18.36
N SER A 37 21.64 -6.19 19.34
CA SER A 37 22.64 -5.21 19.81
C SER A 37 23.56 -4.68 18.72
N ASN A 38 23.69 -5.39 17.59
CA ASN A 38 24.46 -5.01 16.40
C ASN A 38 23.79 -3.93 15.55
N ILE A 39 22.54 -3.57 15.81
CA ILE A 39 21.90 -2.42 15.17
C ILE A 39 22.74 -1.17 15.43
N SER A 40 23.13 -0.44 14.40
CA SER A 40 23.89 0.81 14.46
C SER A 40 23.02 2.05 14.21
N SER A 41 21.87 1.90 13.53
CA SER A 41 20.89 2.96 13.30
C SER A 41 19.46 2.40 13.24
N LEU A 42 18.48 3.20 13.70
CA LEU A 42 17.05 2.90 13.58
C LEU A 42 16.28 4.20 13.41
N THR A 43 15.58 4.36 12.30
CA THR A 43 14.83 5.57 11.94
C THR A 43 13.45 5.23 11.38
N VAL A 44 12.56 6.23 11.40
CA VAL A 44 11.24 6.17 10.77
C VAL A 44 10.99 7.43 9.95
N SER A 45 10.34 7.28 8.79
CA SER A 45 9.99 8.40 7.92
C SER A 45 8.72 8.11 7.11
N PRO A 46 7.72 9.00 7.12
CA PRO A 46 7.63 10.20 7.95
C PRO A 46 7.43 9.85 9.44
N THR A 47 7.85 10.74 10.35
CA THR A 47 7.65 10.58 11.81
C THR A 47 6.23 10.93 12.26
N GLN A 48 5.45 11.59 11.41
CA GLN A 48 4.04 11.88 11.63
C GLN A 48 3.22 11.41 10.44
N ILE A 49 2.15 10.68 10.73
CA ILE A 49 1.20 10.12 9.77
C ILE A 49 -0.23 10.38 10.25
N ASN A 50 -1.18 10.34 9.33
CA ASN A 50 -2.60 10.29 9.68
C ASN A 50 -2.98 8.85 10.09
N ASP A 51 -4.10 8.68 10.79
CA ASP A 51 -4.67 7.34 11.09
C ASP A 51 -4.89 6.55 9.79
N GLY A 52 -4.32 5.34 9.72
CA GLY A 52 -4.27 4.51 8.51
C GLY A 52 -3.12 4.85 7.56
N GLY A 53 -2.27 5.81 7.91
CA GLY A 53 -1.10 6.19 7.13
C GLY A 53 0.06 5.20 7.28
N LYS A 54 0.99 5.24 6.32
CA LYS A 54 2.21 4.41 6.32
C LYS A 54 3.44 5.21 6.74
N THR A 55 4.35 4.56 7.46
CA THR A 55 5.70 5.07 7.73
C THR A 55 6.74 4.00 7.38
N THR A 56 7.88 4.42 6.85
CA THR A 56 8.99 3.55 6.52
C THR A 56 9.93 3.45 7.73
N VAL A 57 10.13 2.23 8.24
CA VAL A 57 11.19 1.91 9.19
C VAL A 57 12.46 1.59 8.41
N ARG A 58 13.58 2.20 8.79
CA ARG A 58 14.91 1.86 8.27
C ARG A 58 15.83 1.54 9.43
N PHE A 59 16.58 0.45 9.31
CA PHE A 59 17.60 0.09 10.28
C PHE A 59 18.90 -0.30 9.58
N GLU A 60 20.02 -0.07 10.26
CA GLU A 60 21.35 -0.44 9.82
C GLU A 60 22.02 -1.25 10.93
N PHE A 61 22.88 -2.18 10.56
CA PHE A 61 23.62 -3.03 11.50
C PHE A 61 25.03 -3.33 11.01
N ASP A 62 25.90 -3.62 11.97
CA ASP A 62 27.27 -4.07 11.75
C ASP A 62 27.75 -4.93 12.94
N GLU A 63 28.94 -5.51 12.85
CA GLU A 63 29.48 -6.41 13.90
C GLU A 63 30.11 -5.68 15.11
N HIS A 64 29.78 -4.41 15.40
CA HIS A 64 30.41 -3.66 16.49
C HIS A 64 30.21 -4.27 17.89
N ALA A 65 29.07 -4.92 18.16
CA ALA A 65 28.78 -5.50 19.47
C ALA A 65 29.16 -6.99 19.55
N GLN A 66 28.92 -7.76 18.48
CA GLN A 66 29.31 -9.16 18.36
C GLN A 66 29.36 -9.62 16.90
N ASN A 67 30.15 -10.66 16.61
CA ASN A 67 30.18 -11.26 15.27
C ASN A 67 28.85 -11.95 14.92
N ILE A 68 28.46 -11.87 13.65
CA ILE A 68 27.26 -12.51 13.12
C ILE A 68 27.62 -13.91 12.62
N LYS A 69 26.88 -14.91 13.08
CA LYS A 69 27.04 -16.32 12.66
C LYS A 69 25.72 -16.89 12.14
N ALA A 70 25.84 -18.03 11.48
CA ALA A 70 24.68 -18.77 10.99
C ALA A 70 23.68 -19.05 12.11
N GLY A 71 22.40 -18.80 11.84
CA GLY A 71 21.29 -18.93 12.77
C GLY A 71 21.04 -17.69 13.62
N ASP A 72 21.93 -16.70 13.64
CA ASP A 72 21.67 -15.47 14.40
C ASP A 72 20.52 -14.66 13.79
N THR A 73 19.89 -13.86 14.66
CA THR A 73 18.76 -13.01 14.28
C THR A 73 18.92 -11.57 14.74
N ILE A 74 18.42 -10.62 13.95
CA ILE A 74 18.21 -9.22 14.35
C ILE A 74 16.71 -8.96 14.32
N THR A 75 16.14 -8.49 15.43
CA THR A 75 14.69 -8.27 15.58
C THR A 75 14.38 -6.80 15.75
N VAL A 76 13.47 -6.28 14.92
CA VAL A 76 12.86 -4.95 15.07
C VAL A 76 11.42 -5.14 15.54
N ASN A 77 11.08 -4.56 16.68
CA ASN A 77 9.75 -4.63 17.28
C ASN A 77 9.06 -3.26 17.22
N TRP A 78 7.74 -3.25 17.27
CA TRP A 78 6.96 -2.03 17.48
C TRP A 78 5.80 -2.30 18.43
N GLN A 79 5.25 -1.22 19.00
CA GLN A 79 4.03 -1.31 19.78
C GLN A 79 2.85 -1.66 18.85
N ASN A 80 2.35 -2.89 18.95
CA ASN A 80 1.24 -3.47 18.17
C ASN A 80 -0.06 -3.62 18.98
N SER A 81 -0.11 -3.04 20.18
CA SER A 81 -1.27 -3.08 21.08
C SER A 81 -1.54 -1.71 21.70
N GLY A 82 -2.66 -1.57 22.40
CA GLY A 82 -3.12 -0.28 22.94
C GLY A 82 -3.96 0.51 21.94
N THR A 83 -4.23 1.78 22.26
CA THR A 83 -5.08 2.65 21.45
C THR A 83 -4.36 3.20 20.23
N VAL A 84 -3.05 3.44 20.30
CA VAL A 84 -2.22 3.81 19.16
C VAL A 84 -1.19 2.72 18.93
N ARG A 85 -1.15 2.16 17.72
CA ARG A 85 -0.31 1.00 17.40
C ARG A 85 0.13 0.98 15.94
N GLY A 86 1.24 0.30 15.70
CA GLY A 86 1.73 -0.05 14.37
C GLY A 86 1.34 -1.47 13.96
N THR A 87 1.22 -1.72 12.67
CA THR A 87 1.06 -3.05 12.07
C THR A 87 1.92 -3.15 10.81
N GLY A 88 2.87 -4.10 10.79
CA GLY A 88 3.78 -4.27 9.67
C GLY A 88 3.10 -4.92 8.46
N TYR A 89 3.47 -4.48 7.26
CA TYR A 89 3.02 -5.14 6.04
C TYR A 89 3.85 -6.39 5.77
N THR A 90 3.17 -7.53 5.57
CA THR A 90 3.82 -8.83 5.40
C THR A 90 4.65 -8.88 4.11
N LYS A 91 5.97 -9.06 4.25
CA LYS A 91 6.93 -9.19 3.15
C LYS A 91 8.10 -10.09 3.57
N THR A 92 8.73 -10.73 2.59
CA THR A 92 9.99 -11.46 2.78
C THR A 92 10.99 -10.99 1.75
N ILE A 93 12.13 -10.49 2.21
CA ILE A 93 13.21 -9.97 1.38
C ILE A 93 14.42 -10.89 1.53
N LYS A 94 14.88 -11.46 0.42
CA LYS A 94 16.11 -12.24 0.38
C LYS A 94 17.31 -11.31 0.48
N LEU A 95 18.25 -11.66 1.35
CA LEU A 95 19.49 -10.94 1.54
C LEU A 95 20.62 -11.70 0.86
N GLU A 96 21.41 -10.99 0.06
CA GLU A 96 22.50 -11.55 -0.72
C GLU A 96 23.79 -10.76 -0.55
N VAL A 97 24.92 -11.47 -0.53
CA VAL A 97 26.27 -10.90 -0.61
C VAL A 97 26.90 -11.44 -1.87
N GLN A 98 27.28 -10.56 -2.82
CA GLN A 98 27.88 -10.96 -4.10
C GLN A 98 27.04 -12.02 -4.87
N GLY A 99 25.71 -11.92 -4.81
CA GLY A 99 24.77 -12.86 -5.43
C GLY A 99 24.60 -14.19 -4.69
N LYS A 100 25.22 -14.37 -3.53
CA LYS A 100 25.02 -15.54 -2.66
C LYS A 100 23.98 -15.21 -1.59
N TYR A 101 22.92 -16.01 -1.53
CA TYR A 101 21.89 -15.92 -0.49
C TYR A 101 22.46 -16.20 0.92
N VAL A 102 22.35 -15.21 1.81
CA VAL A 102 22.90 -15.22 3.18
C VAL A 102 21.85 -15.16 4.28
N GLY A 103 20.59 -14.91 3.95
CA GLY A 103 19.51 -14.85 4.94
C GLY A 103 18.27 -14.16 4.41
N ASP A 104 17.27 -14.00 5.27
CA ASP A 104 16.02 -13.30 4.94
C ASP A 104 15.76 -12.18 5.94
N LEU A 105 15.17 -11.09 5.47
CA LEU A 105 14.41 -10.14 6.26
C LEU A 105 12.93 -10.49 6.12
N VAL A 106 12.30 -10.95 7.20
CA VAL A 106 10.88 -11.30 7.25
C VAL A 106 10.13 -10.25 8.05
N VAL A 107 9.21 -9.54 7.40
CA VAL A 107 8.30 -8.58 8.03
C VAL A 107 6.96 -9.26 8.26
N THR A 108 6.48 -9.21 9.49
CA THR A 108 5.15 -9.69 9.91
C THR A 108 4.34 -8.52 10.45
N GLN A 109 3.08 -8.74 10.82
CA GLN A 109 2.24 -7.70 11.43
C GLN A 109 2.79 -7.17 12.77
N ASP A 110 3.58 -7.99 13.49
CA ASP A 110 4.01 -7.70 14.86
C ASP A 110 5.48 -7.31 14.99
N LYS A 111 6.33 -7.78 14.07
CA LYS A 111 7.79 -7.55 14.10
C LYS A 111 8.43 -7.81 12.74
N ALA A 112 9.65 -7.33 12.58
CA ALA A 112 10.55 -7.73 11.51
C ALA A 112 11.75 -8.48 12.06
N VAL A 113 12.18 -9.55 11.38
CA VAL A 113 13.30 -10.39 11.81
C VAL A 113 14.23 -10.65 10.63
N VAL A 114 15.49 -10.27 10.76
CA VAL A 114 16.57 -10.76 9.90
C VAL A 114 17.06 -12.09 10.47
N THR A 115 17.18 -13.12 9.64
CA THR A 115 17.77 -14.41 10.02
C THR A 115 18.90 -14.77 9.08
N PHE A 116 20.11 -15.00 9.59
CA PHE A 116 21.27 -15.36 8.80
C PHE A 116 21.39 -16.88 8.64
N ASN A 117 21.73 -17.35 7.44
CA ASN A 117 21.94 -18.76 7.14
C ASN A 117 23.44 -19.14 7.13
N ASP A 118 23.74 -20.41 6.86
CA ASP A 118 25.12 -20.94 6.87
C ASP A 118 26.08 -20.22 5.91
N SER A 119 25.56 -19.60 4.83
CA SER A 119 26.35 -18.88 3.83
C SER A 119 27.06 -17.64 4.36
N ILE A 120 26.64 -17.12 5.52
CA ILE A 120 27.30 -15.98 6.19
C ILE A 120 28.67 -16.38 6.78
N THR A 121 28.90 -17.67 6.99
CA THR A 121 30.14 -18.19 7.59
C THR A 121 31.35 -17.88 6.73
N GLY A 122 32.41 -17.33 7.35
CA GLY A 122 33.67 -16.97 6.66
C GLY A 122 33.67 -15.57 6.05
N LEU A 123 32.56 -14.83 6.16
CA LEU A 123 32.54 -13.40 5.95
C LEU A 123 33.00 -12.68 7.22
N GLN A 124 33.64 -11.52 7.03
CA GLN A 124 34.05 -10.60 8.09
C GLN A 124 33.65 -9.17 7.73
N ASN A 125 33.54 -8.32 8.76
CA ASN A 125 33.10 -6.94 8.62
C ASN A 125 31.70 -6.88 8.00
N ILE A 126 30.81 -7.74 8.51
CA ILE A 126 29.44 -7.80 8.03
C ILE A 126 28.76 -6.48 8.37
N THR A 127 28.16 -5.87 7.35
CA THR A 127 27.31 -4.70 7.48
C THR A 127 26.03 -4.96 6.73
N GLY A 128 24.95 -4.29 7.11
CA GLY A 128 23.70 -4.42 6.39
C GLY A 128 22.66 -3.41 6.81
N TRP A 129 21.55 -3.46 6.10
CA TRP A 129 20.42 -2.58 6.32
C TRP A 129 19.12 -3.29 5.94
N GLY A 130 18.03 -2.81 6.50
CA GLY A 130 16.68 -3.20 6.10
C GLY A 130 15.75 -2.00 6.14
N GLU A 131 14.78 -2.01 5.24
CA GLU A 131 13.76 -0.98 5.10
C GLU A 131 12.42 -1.64 4.86
N PHE A 132 11.37 -1.21 5.57
CA PHE A 132 10.02 -1.75 5.39
C PHE A 132 8.96 -0.78 5.92
N GLU A 133 7.74 -0.89 5.41
CA GLU A 133 6.63 -0.03 5.83
C GLU A 133 5.79 -0.64 6.96
N ILE A 134 5.25 0.24 7.82
CA ILE A 134 4.29 -0.05 8.88
C ILE A 134 3.07 0.86 8.71
N GLU A 135 1.86 0.32 8.87
CA GLU A 135 0.63 1.10 9.03
C GLU A 135 0.50 1.57 10.49
N GLY A 136 0.26 2.87 10.70
CA GLY A 136 -0.06 3.42 12.02
C GLY A 136 -1.56 3.63 12.20
N ARG A 137 -2.10 3.15 13.32
CA ARG A 137 -3.52 3.25 13.65
C ARG A 137 -3.76 3.89 15.00
N ASN A 138 -4.76 4.78 15.07
CA ASN A 138 -5.19 5.47 16.28
C ASN A 138 -6.68 5.18 16.57
N PHE A 139 -6.91 4.21 17.44
CA PHE A 139 -8.23 3.75 17.90
C PHE A 139 -8.78 4.55 19.08
N THR A 140 -8.21 5.71 19.42
CA THR A 140 -8.73 6.53 20.51
C THR A 140 -10.19 6.90 20.25
N ASP A 141 -11.07 6.57 21.19
CA ASP A 141 -12.51 6.79 21.07
C ASP A 141 -12.84 8.25 21.44
N THR A 142 -12.91 9.09 20.41
CA THR A 142 -13.26 10.49 20.53
C THR A 142 -13.83 11.00 19.21
N THR A 143 -14.71 12.00 19.29
CA THR A 143 -15.29 12.70 18.14
C THR A 143 -14.44 13.90 17.70
N THR A 144 -13.57 14.40 18.59
CA THR A 144 -12.59 15.44 18.28
C THR A 144 -11.31 14.83 17.74
N GLY A 145 -10.47 15.65 17.09
CA GLY A 145 -9.16 15.19 16.65
C GLY A 145 -8.30 14.68 17.83
N ASN A 146 -7.54 13.63 17.59
CA ASN A 146 -6.62 13.04 18.56
C ASN A 146 -5.26 12.77 17.94
N THR A 147 -4.22 12.99 18.72
CA THR A 147 -2.85 12.61 18.35
C THR A 147 -2.29 11.71 19.44
N GLY A 148 -1.70 10.60 19.04
CA GLY A 148 -0.89 9.77 19.93
C GLY A 148 0.30 9.21 19.18
N SER A 149 1.11 8.39 19.85
CA SER A 149 2.32 7.82 19.25
C SER A 149 2.49 6.35 19.60
N PHE A 150 3.31 5.67 18.79
CA PHE A 150 3.82 4.34 19.07
C PHE A 150 5.33 4.31 18.80
N GLN A 151 6.03 3.39 19.46
CA GLN A 151 7.49 3.27 19.35
C GLN A 151 7.87 2.05 18.51
N VAL A 152 8.95 2.20 17.74
CA VAL A 152 9.70 1.14 17.06
C VAL A 152 11.03 0.98 17.80
N THR A 153 11.43 -0.25 18.10
CA THR A 153 12.60 -0.54 18.93
C THR A 153 13.43 -1.70 18.39
N SER A 154 14.75 -1.60 18.52
CA SER A 154 15.69 -2.69 18.24
C SER A 154 17.06 -2.38 18.82
N GLY A 155 17.74 -3.36 19.43
CA GLY A 155 19.13 -3.19 19.86
C GLY A 155 19.40 -2.06 20.87
N GLY A 156 18.39 -1.70 21.68
CA GLY A 156 18.47 -0.55 22.59
C GLY A 156 18.22 0.81 21.92
N LYS A 157 17.93 0.85 20.61
CA LYS A 157 17.49 2.04 19.88
C LYS A 157 15.97 2.11 19.82
N THR A 158 15.47 3.34 19.74
CA THR A 158 14.04 3.65 19.68
C THR A 158 13.80 4.76 18.66
N ALA A 159 12.76 4.60 17.85
CA ALA A 159 12.18 5.64 17.01
C ALA A 159 10.69 5.78 17.33
N GLU A 160 10.13 6.99 17.21
CA GLU A 160 8.73 7.28 17.54
C GLU A 160 7.96 7.71 16.30
N VAL A 161 6.74 7.19 16.16
CA VAL A 161 5.80 7.53 15.10
C VAL A 161 4.57 8.17 15.74
N THR A 162 4.23 9.37 15.30
CA THR A 162 3.02 10.09 15.70
C THR A 162 1.87 9.79 14.73
N VAL A 163 0.70 9.43 15.25
CA VAL A 163 -0.50 9.11 14.48
C VAL A 163 -1.61 10.11 14.80
N VAL A 164 -1.97 10.92 13.81
CA VAL A 164 -3.00 11.95 13.88
C VAL A 164 -4.33 11.40 13.38
N LYS A 165 -5.31 11.29 14.27
CA LYS A 165 -6.71 11.02 13.94
C LYS A 165 -7.45 12.34 13.83
N SER A 166 -7.94 12.67 12.63
CA SER A 166 -8.78 13.85 12.42
C SER A 166 -10.12 13.71 13.13
N ALA A 167 -10.78 14.84 13.42
CA ALA A 167 -12.15 14.82 13.92
C ALA A 167 -13.08 14.18 12.88
N SER A 168 -14.08 13.42 13.34
CA SER A 168 -15.05 12.77 12.45
C SER A 168 -15.89 13.82 11.72
N GLY A 169 -15.96 13.74 10.39
CA GLY A 169 -16.87 14.56 9.59
C GLY A 169 -18.32 14.10 9.75
N THR A 170 -19.27 15.00 9.46
CA THR A 170 -20.72 14.75 9.61
C THR A 170 -21.47 14.63 8.28
N SER A 171 -20.77 14.61 7.14
CA SER A 171 -21.41 14.51 5.81
C SER A 171 -20.68 13.50 4.94
N GLY A 172 -21.37 12.43 4.57
CA GLY A 172 -20.95 11.56 3.48
C GLY A 172 -21.24 12.18 2.11
N VAL A 173 -20.59 11.64 1.08
CA VAL A 173 -20.89 11.90 -0.33
C VAL A 173 -21.69 10.74 -0.89
N PHE A 174 -22.49 10.98 -1.92
CA PHE A 174 -23.37 9.93 -2.47
C PHE A 174 -22.59 8.74 -3.01
N TYR A 175 -21.62 8.99 -3.89
CA TYR A 175 -20.74 7.96 -4.44
C TYR A 175 -19.29 8.35 -4.23
N TYR A 176 -18.47 7.39 -3.82
CA TYR A 176 -17.02 7.50 -3.87
C TYR A 176 -16.40 6.12 -4.06
N LYS A 177 -15.20 6.14 -4.66
CA LYS A 177 -14.32 4.99 -4.78
C LYS A 177 -13.15 5.14 -3.81
N THR A 178 -12.75 4.04 -3.20
CA THR A 178 -11.53 3.96 -2.39
C THR A 178 -10.88 2.60 -2.57
N GLY A 179 -9.62 2.47 -2.16
CA GLY A 179 -8.94 1.19 -2.07
C GLY A 179 -7.87 1.20 -1.00
N ASP A 180 -7.42 0.03 -0.61
CA ASP A 180 -6.34 -0.15 0.34
C ASP A 180 -5.62 -1.49 0.11
N MET A 181 -4.42 -1.62 0.65
CA MET A 181 -3.70 -2.90 0.73
C MET A 181 -3.69 -3.34 2.19
N GLN A 182 -4.08 -4.59 2.46
CA GLN A 182 -4.12 -5.10 3.83
C GLN A 182 -2.72 -5.49 4.31
N THR A 183 -2.48 -5.34 5.62
CA THR A 183 -1.15 -5.60 6.20
C THR A 183 -0.79 -7.09 6.23
N ASP A 184 -1.78 -7.97 6.30
CA ASP A 184 -1.65 -9.44 6.22
C ASP A 184 -1.72 -9.99 4.80
N ASP A 185 -2.14 -9.19 3.82
CA ASP A 185 -2.21 -9.58 2.41
C ASP A 185 -1.69 -8.46 1.50
N THR A 186 -0.38 -8.51 1.24
CA THR A 186 0.29 -7.56 0.33
C THR A 186 0.30 -8.03 -1.14
N ASN A 187 -0.37 -9.14 -1.44
CA ASN A 187 -0.50 -9.66 -2.80
C ASN A 187 -1.79 -9.25 -3.47
N HIS A 188 -2.70 -8.61 -2.73
CA HIS A 188 -3.95 -8.09 -3.26
C HIS A 188 -4.15 -6.62 -2.89
N VAL A 189 -4.80 -5.89 -3.78
CA VAL A 189 -5.37 -4.57 -3.49
C VAL A 189 -6.87 -4.74 -3.32
N ARG A 190 -7.42 -4.20 -2.25
CA ARG A 190 -8.86 -4.18 -1.99
C ARG A 190 -9.44 -2.88 -2.50
N TRP A 191 -10.53 -2.97 -3.25
CA TRP A 191 -11.25 -1.83 -3.82
C TRP A 191 -12.69 -1.79 -3.31
N PHE A 192 -13.24 -0.59 -3.20
CA PHE A 192 -14.61 -0.36 -2.79
C PHE A 192 -15.32 0.65 -3.71
N LEU A 193 -16.52 0.28 -4.16
CA LEU A 193 -17.49 1.19 -4.77
C LEU A 193 -18.59 1.44 -3.74
N ASN A 194 -18.56 2.62 -3.10
CA ASN A 194 -19.49 2.98 -2.02
C ASN A 194 -20.57 3.92 -2.54
N ILE A 195 -21.80 3.41 -2.61
CA ILE A 195 -22.93 4.01 -3.34
C ILE A 195 -24.07 4.34 -2.36
N ASN A 196 -24.63 5.54 -2.50
CA ASN A 196 -25.72 6.09 -1.71
C ASN A 196 -25.46 6.06 -0.19
N ASN A 197 -24.31 6.56 0.24
CA ASN A 197 -23.81 6.42 1.62
C ASN A 197 -24.73 7.00 2.71
N GLU A 198 -25.62 7.94 2.36
CA GLU A 198 -26.56 8.60 3.25
C GLU A 198 -28.00 8.07 3.12
N ASN A 199 -28.20 6.94 2.43
CA ASN A 199 -29.52 6.34 2.19
C ASN A 199 -30.51 7.36 1.59
N ALA A 200 -30.05 8.20 0.66
CA ALA A 200 -30.88 9.21 0.01
C ALA A 200 -31.94 8.56 -0.89
N TYR A 201 -33.03 9.29 -1.13
CA TYR A 201 -33.90 9.03 -2.27
C TYR A 201 -33.19 9.40 -3.57
N VAL A 202 -33.41 8.61 -4.62
CA VAL A 202 -32.88 8.88 -5.95
C VAL A 202 -34.00 9.04 -6.97
N ASP A 203 -33.77 9.92 -7.94
CA ASP A 203 -34.70 10.26 -9.03
C ASP A 203 -34.41 9.46 -10.31
N SER A 204 -33.36 8.65 -10.33
CA SER A 204 -32.95 7.83 -11.48
C SER A 204 -32.35 6.51 -11.03
N ASP A 205 -32.19 5.60 -11.99
CA ASP A 205 -31.31 4.44 -11.82
C ASP A 205 -29.87 4.91 -11.55
N ILE A 206 -29.08 4.02 -10.94
CA ILE A 206 -27.64 4.23 -10.72
C ILE A 206 -26.89 3.33 -11.68
N ARG A 207 -25.91 3.90 -12.39
CA ARG A 207 -24.93 3.15 -13.17
C ARG A 207 -23.53 3.56 -12.75
N ILE A 208 -22.65 2.59 -12.56
CA ILE A 208 -21.21 2.79 -12.34
C ILE A 208 -20.47 1.96 -13.37
N GLU A 209 -19.47 2.57 -14.01
CA GLU A 209 -18.49 1.86 -14.83
C GLU A 209 -17.14 2.00 -14.17
N ASP A 210 -16.41 0.90 -14.04
CA ASP A 210 -15.14 0.81 -13.34
C ASP A 210 -14.13 0.09 -14.22
N ASP A 211 -12.97 0.70 -14.40
CA ASP A 211 -11.90 0.24 -15.26
C ASP A 211 -10.63 0.10 -14.42
N ILE A 212 -10.19 -1.15 -14.22
CA ILE A 212 -8.97 -1.47 -13.47
C ILE A 212 -7.75 -1.24 -14.38
N GLN A 213 -6.77 -0.45 -13.93
CA GLN A 213 -5.53 -0.23 -14.69
C GLN A 213 -4.52 -1.36 -14.48
N SER A 214 -3.51 -1.41 -15.35
CA SER A 214 -2.46 -2.43 -15.39
C SER A 214 -1.65 -2.59 -14.09
N GLY A 215 -0.99 -3.74 -13.96
CA GLY A 215 -0.18 -4.12 -12.80
C GLY A 215 -0.96 -4.90 -11.75
N GLN A 216 -2.25 -5.11 -12.00
CA GLN A 216 -3.16 -5.86 -11.16
C GLN A 216 -4.26 -6.50 -12.00
N THR A 217 -4.77 -7.64 -11.54
CA THR A 217 -5.83 -8.41 -12.21
C THR A 217 -6.99 -8.65 -11.25
N LEU A 218 -8.23 -8.46 -11.73
CA LEU A 218 -9.43 -8.73 -10.93
C LEU A 218 -9.50 -10.19 -10.48
N ASP A 219 -9.67 -10.41 -9.17
CA ASP A 219 -10.12 -11.69 -8.64
C ASP A 219 -11.65 -11.72 -8.67
N ILE A 220 -12.22 -12.40 -9.66
CA ILE A 220 -13.67 -12.39 -9.90
C ILE A 220 -14.48 -13.06 -8.77
N ASP A 221 -13.87 -13.95 -7.99
CA ASP A 221 -14.56 -14.64 -6.91
C ASP A 221 -14.55 -13.83 -5.60
N SER A 222 -13.80 -12.73 -5.56
CA SER A 222 -13.57 -11.91 -4.37
C SER A 222 -14.70 -10.93 -4.02
N PHE A 223 -15.73 -10.80 -4.87
CA PHE A 223 -16.81 -9.85 -4.63
C PHE A 223 -17.50 -10.10 -3.27
N ASP A 224 -17.59 -9.06 -2.44
CA ASP A 224 -18.44 -9.02 -1.24
C ASP A 224 -19.25 -7.72 -1.27
N ILE A 225 -20.55 -7.84 -1.50
CA ILE A 225 -21.47 -6.72 -1.57
C ILE A 225 -22.23 -6.63 -0.26
N THR A 226 -22.12 -5.51 0.41
CA THR A 226 -22.90 -5.21 1.60
C THR A 226 -24.01 -4.20 1.30
N VAL A 227 -25.24 -4.51 1.69
CA VAL A 227 -26.39 -3.59 1.61
C VAL A 227 -26.80 -3.17 3.01
N ASN A 228 -26.91 -1.86 3.24
CA ASN A 228 -27.24 -1.24 4.53
C ASN A 228 -26.34 -1.60 5.73
N GLY A 229 -25.24 -2.31 5.50
CA GLY A 229 -24.31 -2.74 6.56
C GLY A 229 -24.69 -4.05 7.25
N SER A 230 -25.84 -4.64 6.91
CA SER A 230 -26.37 -5.84 7.57
C SER A 230 -26.52 -7.04 6.65
N GLU A 231 -26.70 -6.82 5.35
CA GLU A 231 -26.87 -7.90 4.37
C GLU A 231 -25.58 -8.04 3.56
N SER A 232 -25.04 -9.25 3.42
CA SER A 232 -23.81 -9.52 2.66
C SER A 232 -24.08 -10.58 1.58
N TYR A 233 -23.52 -10.33 0.40
CA TYR A 233 -23.68 -11.12 -0.81
C TYR A 233 -22.29 -11.39 -1.40
N ARG A 234 -21.85 -12.65 -1.39
CA ARG A 234 -20.46 -13.02 -1.75
C ARG A 234 -20.34 -13.85 -3.02
N GLY A 235 -19.31 -13.55 -3.80
CA GLY A 235 -18.98 -14.20 -5.07
C GLY A 235 -20.14 -14.19 -6.07
N GLN A 236 -20.05 -15.02 -7.11
CA GLN A 236 -21.06 -15.07 -8.16
C GLN A 236 -22.46 -15.45 -7.64
N GLY A 237 -22.53 -16.37 -6.66
CA GLY A 237 -23.80 -16.76 -6.04
C GLY A 237 -24.47 -15.60 -5.30
N GLY A 238 -23.68 -14.78 -4.60
CA GLY A 238 -24.14 -13.56 -3.95
C GLY A 238 -24.63 -12.51 -4.95
N ILE A 239 -23.90 -12.30 -6.04
CA ILE A 239 -24.34 -11.38 -7.12
C ILE A 239 -25.70 -11.80 -7.68
N ASN A 240 -25.92 -13.11 -7.90
CA ASN A 240 -27.21 -13.62 -8.36
C ASN A 240 -28.35 -13.37 -7.34
N GLN A 241 -28.06 -13.53 -6.04
CA GLN A 241 -29.04 -13.25 -4.97
C GLN A 241 -29.34 -11.74 -4.87
N LEU A 242 -28.31 -10.90 -5.00
CA LEU A 242 -28.44 -9.44 -5.04
C LEU A 242 -29.35 -9.01 -6.19
N ALA A 243 -29.16 -9.59 -7.39
CA ALA A 243 -30.00 -9.35 -8.55
C ALA A 243 -31.47 -9.74 -8.32
N GLN A 244 -31.72 -10.91 -7.70
CA GLN A 244 -33.08 -11.35 -7.40
C GLN A 244 -33.79 -10.43 -6.39
N ARG A 245 -33.05 -9.89 -5.41
CA ARG A 245 -33.64 -9.11 -4.33
C ARG A 245 -33.76 -7.62 -4.64
N TYR A 246 -32.77 -7.05 -5.31
CA TYR A 246 -32.63 -5.61 -5.54
C TYR A 246 -32.65 -5.23 -7.03
N GLY A 247 -32.84 -6.19 -7.94
CA GLY A 247 -32.74 -5.94 -9.38
C GLY A 247 -31.38 -5.43 -9.84
N ALA A 248 -30.37 -5.43 -8.96
CA ALA A 248 -29.05 -4.89 -9.22
C ALA A 248 -28.22 -5.89 -10.03
N THR A 249 -27.54 -5.42 -11.06
CA THR A 249 -26.67 -6.25 -11.89
C THR A 249 -25.23 -5.79 -11.76
N ILE A 250 -24.33 -6.75 -11.56
CA ILE A 250 -22.89 -6.54 -11.56
C ILE A 250 -22.33 -7.48 -12.62
N SER A 251 -21.67 -6.90 -13.62
CA SER A 251 -20.97 -7.63 -14.67
C SER A 251 -19.50 -7.28 -14.57
N ALA A 252 -18.63 -8.27 -14.69
CA ALA A 252 -17.19 -8.07 -14.65
C ALA A 252 -16.51 -8.92 -15.71
N ASP A 253 -15.50 -8.36 -16.37
CA ASP A 253 -14.63 -9.06 -17.29
C ASP A 253 -13.17 -8.97 -16.78
N PRO A 254 -12.63 -10.06 -16.20
CA PRO A 254 -11.26 -10.06 -15.69
C PRO A 254 -10.20 -9.84 -16.77
N ALA A 255 -10.50 -10.12 -18.05
CA ALA A 255 -9.54 -9.94 -19.13
C ALA A 255 -9.33 -8.47 -19.49
N SER A 256 -10.41 -7.67 -19.49
CA SER A 256 -10.33 -6.22 -19.68
C SER A 256 -10.15 -5.44 -18.37
N GLY A 257 -10.46 -6.05 -17.22
CA GLY A 257 -10.49 -5.37 -15.94
C GLY A 257 -11.71 -4.44 -15.77
N HIS A 258 -12.72 -4.58 -16.64
CA HIS A 258 -13.90 -3.73 -16.62
C HIS A 258 -15.00 -4.33 -15.74
N ILE A 259 -15.62 -3.49 -14.90
CA ILE A 259 -16.76 -3.82 -14.05
C ILE A 259 -17.88 -2.81 -14.30
N SER A 260 -19.07 -3.31 -14.61
CA SER A 260 -20.29 -2.52 -14.78
C SER A 260 -21.30 -2.84 -13.69
N VAL A 261 -21.78 -1.81 -13.01
CA VAL A 261 -22.78 -1.91 -11.94
C VAL A 261 -24.01 -1.12 -12.34
N TYR A 262 -25.18 -1.73 -12.20
CA TYR A 262 -26.47 -1.09 -12.41
C TYR A 262 -27.41 -1.41 -11.26
N ILE A 263 -28.08 -0.39 -10.71
CA ILE A 263 -29.04 -0.51 -9.61
C ILE A 263 -30.31 0.28 -9.97
N PRO A 264 -31.47 -0.38 -10.09
CA PRO A 264 -32.72 0.31 -10.42
C PRO A 264 -33.12 1.33 -9.33
N GLN A 265 -33.68 2.46 -9.73
CA GLN A 265 -34.10 3.58 -8.86
C GLN A 265 -34.93 3.11 -7.65
N GLY A 266 -35.89 2.21 -7.90
CA GLY A 266 -36.81 1.70 -6.88
C GLY A 266 -36.12 0.93 -5.75
N TYR A 267 -34.96 0.33 -6.04
CA TYR A 267 -34.13 -0.39 -5.07
C TYR A 267 -32.93 0.43 -4.59
N ALA A 268 -32.46 1.38 -5.38
CA ALA A 268 -31.39 2.31 -5.02
C ALA A 268 -31.83 3.29 -3.92
N SER A 269 -33.09 3.76 -3.97
CA SER A 269 -33.63 4.70 -2.99
C SER A 269 -33.60 4.10 -1.58
N LEU A 270 -33.12 4.87 -0.60
CA LEU A 270 -33.01 4.49 0.81
C LEU A 270 -32.11 3.27 1.11
N ASN A 271 -31.38 2.74 0.12
CA ASN A 271 -30.41 1.67 0.32
C ASN A 271 -29.00 2.16 0.01
N ARG A 272 -28.06 1.86 0.88
CA ARG A 272 -26.62 2.03 0.62
C ARG A 272 -26.01 0.71 0.18
N PHE A 273 -25.10 0.76 -0.78
CA PHE A 273 -24.39 -0.41 -1.31
C PHE A 273 -22.89 -0.17 -1.16
N SER A 274 -22.18 -1.16 -0.64
CA SER A 274 -20.71 -1.20 -0.65
C SER A 274 -20.30 -2.45 -1.39
N ILE A 275 -19.69 -2.28 -2.57
CA ILE A 275 -19.20 -3.38 -3.40
C ILE A 275 -17.70 -3.45 -3.19
N MET A 276 -17.25 -4.49 -2.48
CA MET A 276 -15.84 -4.79 -2.30
C MET A 276 -15.40 -5.86 -3.30
N TYR A 277 -14.20 -5.70 -3.85
CA TYR A 277 -13.51 -6.74 -4.61
C TYR A 277 -11.99 -6.60 -4.44
N LEU A 278 -11.27 -7.66 -4.74
CA LEU A 278 -9.82 -7.74 -4.72
C LEU A 278 -9.28 -7.74 -6.15
N THR A 279 -8.13 -7.12 -6.32
CA THR A 279 -7.26 -7.34 -7.48
C THR A 279 -5.97 -7.96 -6.99
N LYS A 280 -5.48 -8.98 -7.68
CA LYS A 280 -4.16 -9.56 -7.44
C LYS A 280 -3.09 -8.64 -8.02
N VAL A 281 -2.01 -8.43 -7.28
CA VAL A 281 -0.83 -7.70 -7.75
C VAL A 281 -0.04 -8.56 -8.72
N ASP A 282 0.10 -8.10 -9.96
CA ASP A 282 0.87 -8.78 -11.01
C ASP A 282 2.30 -8.22 -11.11
N ASN A 283 2.46 -6.93 -10.84
CA ASN A 283 3.75 -6.24 -10.84
C ASN A 283 4.12 -5.76 -9.43
N PRO A 284 4.92 -6.53 -8.66
CA PRO A 284 5.27 -6.17 -7.28
C PRO A 284 6.16 -4.94 -7.18
N ASP A 285 6.83 -4.52 -8.27
CA ASP A 285 7.69 -3.33 -8.32
C ASP A 285 6.92 -2.05 -8.67
N GLN A 286 5.64 -2.18 -9.05
CA GLN A 286 4.80 -1.03 -9.38
C GLN A 286 4.55 -0.18 -8.14
N LYS A 287 4.73 1.14 -8.24
CA LYS A 287 4.63 2.05 -7.08
C LYS A 287 3.19 2.30 -6.63
N THR A 288 2.25 2.36 -7.57
CA THR A 288 0.84 2.63 -7.31
C THR A 288 -0.05 1.76 -8.18
N PHE A 289 -1.21 1.37 -7.65
CA PHE A 289 -2.25 0.66 -8.37
C PHE A 289 -3.40 1.63 -8.60
N GLU A 290 -3.74 1.87 -9.86
CA GLU A 290 -4.79 2.82 -10.25
C GLU A 290 -6.09 2.08 -10.56
N ASN A 291 -7.21 2.69 -10.21
CA ASN A 291 -8.52 2.18 -10.59
C ASN A 291 -9.50 3.34 -10.79
N ASN A 292 -10.02 3.43 -12.00
CA ASN A 292 -10.82 4.55 -12.47
C ASN A 292 -12.29 4.16 -12.52
N SER A 293 -13.17 5.08 -12.13
CA SER A 293 -14.60 4.82 -12.23
C SER A 293 -15.38 6.03 -12.69
N LYS A 294 -16.51 5.80 -13.34
CA LYS A 294 -17.49 6.81 -13.75
C LYS A 294 -18.85 6.48 -13.16
N ALA A 295 -19.60 7.50 -12.77
CA ALA A 295 -20.91 7.32 -12.18
C ALA A 295 -22.00 8.14 -12.88
N TRP A 296 -23.19 7.55 -12.94
CA TRP A 296 -24.44 8.14 -13.39
C TRP A 296 -25.49 7.95 -12.33
N TYR A 297 -26.02 9.03 -11.77
CA TYR A 297 -27.09 8.99 -10.78
C TYR A 297 -27.71 10.37 -10.62
N LYS A 298 -28.91 10.41 -10.05
CA LYS A 298 -29.55 11.65 -9.62
C LYS A 298 -30.12 11.50 -8.22
N GLU A 299 -29.49 12.18 -7.26
CA GLU A 299 -30.06 12.32 -5.92
C GLU A 299 -31.28 13.22 -5.96
N ASN A 300 -32.32 12.87 -5.19
CA ASN A 300 -33.53 13.69 -5.11
C ASN A 300 -33.20 15.11 -4.65
N GLY A 301 -33.63 16.10 -5.44
CA GLY A 301 -33.41 17.52 -5.16
C GLY A 301 -31.98 18.02 -5.44
N LYS A 302 -31.11 17.21 -6.06
CA LYS A 302 -29.78 17.64 -6.52
C LYS A 302 -29.64 17.49 -8.03
N ASP A 303 -28.59 18.11 -8.58
CA ASP A 303 -28.24 17.97 -9.98
C ASP A 303 -27.86 16.53 -10.31
N ALA A 304 -28.17 16.11 -11.54
CA ALA A 304 -27.76 14.81 -12.04
C ALA A 304 -26.23 14.75 -12.21
N VAL A 305 -25.65 13.61 -11.88
CA VAL A 305 -24.27 13.27 -12.20
C VAL A 305 -24.30 12.37 -13.42
N ASP A 306 -23.59 12.77 -14.47
CA ASP A 306 -23.54 12.08 -15.76
C ASP A 306 -22.08 11.83 -16.15
N GLY A 307 -21.62 10.59 -15.97
CA GLY A 307 -20.29 10.15 -16.38
C GLY A 307 -19.13 10.83 -15.65
N LYS A 308 -19.36 11.37 -14.46
CA LYS A 308 -18.30 12.01 -13.66
C LYS A 308 -17.31 10.96 -13.16
N GLU A 309 -16.03 11.28 -13.20
CA GLU A 309 -14.94 10.41 -12.74
C GLU A 309 -14.75 10.44 -11.22
N PHE A 310 -14.46 9.27 -10.65
CA PHE A 310 -14.16 9.02 -9.25
C PHE A 310 -13.01 8.01 -9.17
N ASN A 311 -11.84 8.46 -9.62
CA ASN A 311 -10.64 7.63 -9.71
C ASN A 311 -9.96 7.52 -8.35
N HIS A 312 -9.25 6.41 -8.11
CA HIS A 312 -8.49 6.21 -6.89
C HIS A 312 -7.19 5.45 -7.13
N SER A 313 -6.19 5.75 -6.30
CA SER A 313 -4.85 5.19 -6.36
C SER A 313 -4.50 4.56 -5.02
N VAL A 314 -3.94 3.36 -5.04
CA VAL A 314 -3.39 2.69 -3.85
C VAL A 314 -1.87 2.60 -4.00
N ALA A 315 -1.14 3.25 -3.09
CA ALA A 315 0.31 3.07 -3.02
C ALA A 315 0.65 1.62 -2.65
N ASN A 316 1.57 1.01 -3.38
CA ASN A 316 2.16 -0.27 -3.03
C ASN A 316 2.93 -0.17 -1.71
N VAL A 317 3.37 -1.32 -1.19
CA VAL A 317 4.11 -1.44 0.04
C VAL A 317 5.56 -1.77 -0.27
N ASN A 318 6.46 -0.93 0.22
CA ASN A 318 7.90 -1.10 0.04
C ASN A 318 8.53 -1.92 1.17
N ALA A 319 9.38 -2.86 0.79
CA ALA A 319 10.34 -3.49 1.69
C ALA A 319 11.61 -3.86 0.91
N ALA A 320 12.77 -3.63 1.50
CA ALA A 320 14.07 -3.88 0.90
C ALA A 320 15.11 -4.16 1.99
N GLY A 321 16.25 -4.71 1.59
CA GLY A 321 17.35 -4.95 2.50
C GLY A 321 18.60 -5.37 1.74
N GLY A 322 19.74 -5.20 2.40
CA GLY A 322 21.05 -5.54 1.83
C GLY A 322 22.03 -5.93 2.92
N VAL A 323 22.97 -6.79 2.54
CA VAL A 323 24.07 -7.22 3.40
C VAL A 323 25.35 -7.16 2.57
N ASP A 324 26.44 -6.75 3.21
CA ASP A 324 27.79 -6.79 2.64
C ASP A 324 28.76 -7.42 3.65
N GLY A 325 29.88 -7.94 3.15
CA GLY A 325 30.92 -8.56 3.94
C GLY A 325 32.09 -9.02 3.07
N ARG A 326 33.29 -9.10 3.66
CA ARG A 326 34.49 -9.53 2.95
C ARG A 326 34.83 -10.98 3.28
N THR A 327 35.14 -11.79 2.27
CA THR A 327 35.65 -13.15 2.47
C THR A 327 37.04 -13.12 3.08
N THR A 328 37.29 -13.96 4.08
CA THR A 328 38.64 -14.22 4.57
C THR A 328 39.46 -14.93 3.50
N THR A 329 40.42 -14.25 2.87
CA THR A 329 41.53 -14.93 2.18
C THR A 329 42.52 -15.39 3.24
N THR A 330 42.26 -16.53 3.86
CA THR A 330 43.30 -17.21 4.63
C THR A 330 44.28 -17.77 3.61
N THR A 331 45.30 -17.00 3.26
CA THR A 331 46.53 -17.56 2.67
C THR A 331 47.11 -18.46 3.75
N GLU A 332 46.77 -19.75 3.71
CA GLU A 332 47.49 -20.76 4.47
C GLU A 332 48.96 -20.67 4.02
N LYS A 333 49.79 -20.03 4.84
CA LYS A 333 51.24 -20.14 4.70
C LYS A 333 51.54 -21.64 4.80
N PRO A 334 52.09 -22.29 3.75
CA PRO A 334 52.39 -23.70 3.84
C PRO A 334 53.38 -23.90 4.99
N THR A 335 52.95 -24.62 6.03
CA THR A 335 53.84 -25.16 7.04
C THR A 335 54.62 -26.31 6.41
N THR A 336 55.63 -25.98 5.60
CA THR A 336 56.69 -26.92 5.25
C THR A 336 57.51 -27.20 6.50
N THR A 337 57.29 -28.36 7.09
CA THR A 337 58.23 -28.99 8.02
C THR A 337 59.41 -29.49 7.19
N THR A 338 60.43 -28.64 7.02
CA THR A 338 61.70 -29.02 6.38
C THR A 338 62.63 -29.56 7.46
N GLU A 339 63.00 -30.84 7.35
CA GLU A 339 64.02 -31.46 8.18
C GLU A 339 65.36 -30.73 8.04
N ALA A 340 66.12 -30.69 9.14
CA ALA A 340 67.36 -29.95 9.28
C ALA A 340 68.43 -30.37 8.25
N PRO A 341 69.06 -29.43 7.52
CA PRO A 341 70.25 -29.75 6.75
C PRO A 341 71.50 -29.71 7.63
N THR A 342 72.31 -30.75 7.47
CA THR A 342 73.68 -30.88 7.95
C THR A 342 74.58 -29.73 7.51
N THR A 343 75.43 -29.29 8.43
CA THR A 343 76.57 -28.37 8.32
C THR A 343 77.47 -28.63 7.10
N THR A 344 77.82 -27.58 6.33
CA THR A 344 79.06 -27.48 5.55
C THR A 344 79.40 -26.01 5.25
N GLU A 345 80.57 -25.58 5.76
CA GLU A 345 81.57 -24.59 5.28
C GLU A 345 81.17 -23.17 4.81
N THR A 346 81.56 -22.20 5.65
CA THR A 346 82.23 -20.88 5.43
C THR A 346 81.88 -19.89 4.29
N PRO A 347 81.95 -18.56 4.55
CA PRO A 347 81.33 -17.52 3.74
C PRO A 347 82.26 -16.95 2.65
N THR A 348 81.71 -16.68 1.47
CA THR A 348 82.29 -15.73 0.51
C THR A 348 81.57 -14.39 0.59
N THR A 349 82.32 -13.37 1.00
CA THR A 349 82.03 -11.94 0.87
C THR A 349 81.55 -11.59 -0.54
N THR A 350 80.38 -10.97 -0.64
CA THR A 350 79.92 -10.25 -1.84
C THR A 350 79.72 -8.79 -1.47
N GLU A 351 80.21 -7.93 -2.35
CA GLU A 351 80.40 -6.50 -2.15
C GLU A 351 79.11 -5.67 -2.01
N ALA A 352 79.32 -4.44 -1.54
CA ALA A 352 78.34 -3.43 -1.17
C ALA A 352 77.30 -3.09 -2.27
N PRO A 353 76.08 -2.67 -1.87
CA PRO A 353 75.07 -2.21 -2.82
C PRO A 353 75.50 -0.87 -3.43
N THR A 354 75.52 -0.81 -4.76
CA THR A 354 75.62 0.42 -5.53
C THR A 354 74.37 1.27 -5.34
N THR A 355 74.60 2.53 -4.98
CA THR A 355 73.65 3.64 -5.07
C THR A 355 73.02 3.74 -6.47
N THR A 356 71.70 3.89 -6.54
CA THR A 356 70.99 4.30 -7.76
C THR A 356 69.88 5.28 -7.38
N GLU A 357 69.61 6.19 -8.31
CA GLU A 357 69.37 7.61 -8.13
C GLU A 357 67.97 8.03 -7.65
N ALA A 358 67.88 9.32 -7.32
CA ALA A 358 66.70 10.06 -6.87
C ALA A 358 65.52 9.98 -7.87
N PRO A 359 64.27 10.07 -7.39
CA PRO A 359 63.09 10.04 -8.25
C PRO A 359 62.99 11.32 -9.10
N THR A 360 62.87 11.14 -10.40
CA THR A 360 62.46 12.19 -11.34
C THR A 360 61.00 12.58 -11.09
N THR A 361 60.77 13.85 -10.79
CA THR A 361 59.51 14.58 -11.05
C THR A 361 59.15 14.57 -12.54
N THR A 362 57.88 14.90 -12.88
CA THR A 362 57.26 15.20 -14.23
C THR A 362 56.15 14.15 -14.54
N GLU A 363 54.85 14.41 -14.73
CA GLU A 363 54.01 15.61 -15.00
C GLU A 363 52.62 15.56 -14.34
N ALA A 364 51.95 16.72 -14.33
CA ALA A 364 50.55 16.89 -13.99
C ALA A 364 49.61 16.15 -14.96
N PRO A 365 48.43 15.67 -14.51
CA PRO A 365 47.47 15.01 -15.40
C PRO A 365 46.96 16.00 -16.46
N THR A 366 47.08 15.60 -17.72
CA THR A 366 46.44 16.26 -18.85
C THR A 366 44.92 16.22 -18.70
N THR A 367 44.30 17.33 -19.03
CA THR A 367 42.86 17.55 -19.13
C THR A 367 42.20 16.48 -20.00
N THR A 368 41.28 15.72 -19.40
CA THR A 368 40.31 14.87 -20.12
C THR A 368 39.43 15.76 -20.99
N GLU A 369 39.43 15.50 -22.30
CA GLU A 369 38.53 16.17 -23.24
C GLU A 369 37.06 15.89 -22.90
N ALA A 370 36.21 16.89 -23.16
CA ALA A 370 34.77 16.79 -23.02
C ALA A 370 34.21 15.65 -23.89
N PRO A 371 33.17 14.92 -23.44
CA PRO A 371 32.55 13.88 -24.27
C PRO A 371 32.04 14.49 -25.57
N THR A 372 32.44 13.89 -26.67
CA THR A 372 31.91 14.14 -28.01
C THR A 372 30.39 13.93 -27.99
N THR A 373 29.68 14.91 -28.55
CA THR A 373 28.26 14.84 -28.87
C THR A 373 27.95 13.56 -29.64
N THR A 374 27.16 12.68 -29.03
CA THR A 374 26.47 11.57 -29.70
C THR A 374 25.66 12.14 -30.87
N GLU A 375 25.90 11.63 -32.07
CA GLU A 375 25.09 11.97 -33.24
C GLU A 375 23.62 11.64 -32.99
N ALA A 376 22.74 12.51 -33.49
CA ALA A 376 21.30 12.32 -33.47
C ALA A 376 20.94 10.96 -34.12
N PRO A 377 19.94 10.24 -33.59
CA PRO A 377 19.48 9.00 -34.21
C PRO A 377 19.07 9.29 -35.65
N THR A 378 19.60 8.48 -36.57
CA THR A 378 19.15 8.40 -37.96
C THR A 378 17.65 8.19 -37.99
N THR A 379 16.97 9.00 -38.80
CA THR A 379 15.56 8.85 -39.17
C THR A 379 15.29 7.43 -39.63
N THR A 380 14.53 6.67 -38.84
CA THR A 380 13.88 5.43 -39.27
C THR A 380 12.97 5.77 -40.44
N GLU A 381 13.13 5.04 -41.55
CA GLU A 381 12.27 5.16 -42.72
C GLU A 381 10.79 4.97 -42.34
N ALA A 382 9.94 5.78 -42.95
CA ALA A 382 8.49 5.68 -42.80
C ALA A 382 8.02 4.25 -43.18
N PRO A 383 7.05 3.67 -42.45
CA PRO A 383 6.49 2.38 -42.84
C PRO A 383 5.91 2.48 -44.26
N THR A 384 6.31 1.54 -45.10
CA THR A 384 5.70 1.27 -46.40
C THR A 384 4.18 1.14 -46.24
N THR A 385 3.47 1.86 -47.09
CA THR A 385 2.03 1.86 -47.23
C THR A 385 1.54 0.44 -47.50
N THR A 386 0.88 -0.17 -46.52
CA THR A 386 0.08 -1.38 -46.75
C THR A 386 -1.10 -1.01 -47.64
N GLU A 387 -1.31 -1.79 -48.70
CA GLU A 387 -2.41 -1.59 -49.64
C GLU A 387 -3.77 -1.54 -48.93
N ALA A 388 -4.63 -0.65 -49.44
CA ALA A 388 -5.99 -0.49 -48.97
C ALA A 388 -6.76 -1.82 -49.07
N PRO A 389 -7.60 -2.18 -48.08
CA PRO A 389 -8.49 -3.31 -48.22
C PRO A 389 -9.44 -3.06 -49.40
N THR A 390 -9.52 -4.05 -50.28
CA THR A 390 -10.53 -4.14 -51.34
C THR A 390 -11.92 -3.88 -50.77
N THR A 391 -12.65 -2.97 -51.42
CA THR A 391 -14.08 -2.72 -51.27
C THR A 391 -14.87 -4.02 -51.20
N THR A 392 -15.42 -4.33 -50.02
CA THR A 392 -16.56 -5.24 -49.87
C THR A 392 -17.82 -4.53 -50.34
N GLU A 393 -18.60 -5.18 -51.19
CA GLU A 393 -19.85 -4.66 -51.73
C GLU A 393 -20.82 -4.20 -50.63
N ALA A 394 -21.52 -3.10 -50.91
CA ALA A 394 -22.55 -2.55 -50.06
C ALA A 394 -23.67 -3.58 -49.84
N PRO A 395 -24.20 -3.74 -48.61
CA PRO A 395 -25.42 -4.50 -48.41
C PRO A 395 -26.57 -3.80 -49.15
N THR A 396 -27.30 -4.57 -49.93
CA THR A 396 -28.57 -4.21 -50.56
C THR A 396 -29.51 -3.59 -49.52
N THR A 397 -30.05 -2.41 -49.86
CA THR A 397 -31.16 -1.74 -49.19
C THR A 397 -32.33 -2.70 -48.96
N THR A 398 -32.60 -3.04 -47.70
CA THR A 398 -33.88 -3.59 -47.27
C THR A 398 -34.92 -2.48 -47.28
N GLU A 399 -36.07 -2.75 -47.90
CA GLU A 399 -37.18 -1.82 -48.03
C GLU A 399 -37.68 -1.31 -46.67
N ALA A 400 -38.08 -0.03 -46.66
CA ALA A 400 -38.69 0.62 -45.51
C ALA A 400 -40.01 -0.09 -45.11
N PRO A 401 -40.31 -0.24 -43.81
CA PRO A 401 -41.63 -0.71 -43.41
C PRO A 401 -42.70 0.32 -43.80
N THR A 402 -43.72 -0.16 -44.50
CA THR A 402 -44.95 0.56 -44.83
C THR A 402 -45.59 1.14 -43.58
N THR A 403 -45.89 2.44 -43.66
CA THR A 403 -46.77 3.20 -42.76
C THR A 403 -48.09 2.46 -42.58
N THR A 404 -48.39 2.03 -41.35
CA THR A 404 -49.71 1.57 -40.97
C THR A 404 -50.57 2.77 -40.58
N GLU A 405 -51.77 2.81 -41.12
CA GLU A 405 -52.76 3.88 -40.99
C GLU A 405 -53.18 4.15 -39.54
N ALA A 406 -53.49 5.42 -39.28
CA ALA A 406 -54.10 5.88 -38.04
C ALA A 406 -55.52 5.29 -37.89
N PRO A 407 -55.94 4.83 -36.68
CA PRO A 407 -57.33 4.52 -36.45
C PRO A 407 -58.14 5.82 -36.40
N THR A 408 -59.17 5.85 -37.23
CA THR A 408 -60.17 6.90 -37.36
C THR A 408 -61.10 6.90 -36.15
N THR A 409 -61.50 8.11 -35.77
CA THR A 409 -62.55 8.49 -34.83
C THR A 409 -63.79 7.60 -34.87
N THR A 410 -64.30 7.22 -33.70
CA THR A 410 -65.73 6.87 -33.52
C THR A 410 -66.24 7.62 -32.31
N GLU A 411 -67.01 8.68 -32.56
CA GLU A 411 -68.00 9.18 -31.61
C GLU A 411 -69.19 8.20 -31.58
N VAL A 412 -69.85 8.06 -30.43
CA VAL A 412 -71.28 8.38 -30.25
C VAL A 412 -71.77 7.89 -28.86
N SER A 413 -72.35 8.85 -28.13
CA SER A 413 -73.48 8.79 -27.17
C SER A 413 -73.30 8.09 -25.81
N SER A 414 -73.21 8.85 -24.71
CA SER A 414 -74.28 9.44 -23.86
C SER A 414 -75.01 8.42 -22.97
N GLU A 415 -74.75 8.47 -21.66
CA GLU A 415 -75.84 8.47 -20.69
C GLU A 415 -75.47 9.22 -19.40
N THR A 416 -76.47 9.93 -18.91
CA THR A 416 -76.46 10.96 -17.86
C THR A 416 -76.74 10.32 -16.51
N THR A 417 -76.07 10.74 -15.43
CA THR A 417 -76.75 10.90 -14.14
C THR A 417 -76.11 12.00 -13.29
N LYS A 418 -77.00 12.73 -12.63
CA LYS A 418 -76.87 14.05 -12.01
C LYS A 418 -76.88 13.90 -10.47
N ALA A 419 -76.43 14.98 -9.81
CA ALA A 419 -76.56 15.36 -8.40
C ALA A 419 -75.34 14.95 -7.52
N GLU A 420 -74.81 15.79 -6.62
CA GLU A 420 -75.42 16.94 -5.93
C GLU A 420 -74.33 17.88 -5.38
N GLU A 421 -74.61 19.18 -5.37
CA GLU A 421 -73.83 20.23 -4.70
C GLU A 421 -74.03 20.16 -3.18
N THR A 422 -72.99 20.47 -2.39
CA THR A 422 -73.20 21.22 -1.15
C THR A 422 -72.02 22.16 -0.89
N THR A 423 -72.33 23.45 -0.95
CA THR A 423 -71.52 24.57 -0.50
C THR A 423 -71.55 24.73 1.01
N THR A 424 -70.41 25.02 1.65
CA THR A 424 -70.41 25.91 2.82
C THR A 424 -69.12 26.72 2.92
N LYS A 425 -69.30 28.04 2.85
CA LYS A 425 -68.36 29.13 3.17
C LYS A 425 -68.29 29.27 4.70
N VAL A 426 -67.16 29.72 5.27
CA VAL A 426 -67.07 30.77 6.33
C VAL A 426 -65.63 30.92 6.88
N LYS A 427 -65.13 32.16 6.74
CA LYS A 427 -64.24 33.02 7.56
C LYS A 427 -62.90 32.57 8.16
N GLU A 428 -61.90 33.34 7.74
CA GLU A 428 -60.75 33.91 8.48
C GLU A 428 -61.07 34.46 9.89
N PRO A 429 -60.07 34.46 10.80
CA PRO A 429 -59.70 35.74 11.41
C PRO A 429 -58.19 36.01 11.52
N GLU A 430 -57.92 37.28 11.73
CA GLU A 430 -56.65 38.00 11.74
C GLU A 430 -55.61 37.59 12.81
N LYS A 431 -54.35 37.72 12.36
CA LYS A 431 -53.19 38.35 13.01
C LYS A 431 -53.41 38.99 14.39
N THR A 432 -52.63 38.55 15.39
CA THR A 432 -52.37 39.33 16.63
C THR A 432 -50.87 39.50 16.85
N THR A 433 -50.51 40.75 17.09
CA THR A 433 -49.18 41.36 17.28
C THR A 433 -48.58 41.15 18.66
N THR A 434 -47.25 41.03 18.70
CA THR A 434 -46.39 41.18 19.88
C THR A 434 -46.13 42.67 20.19
N SER A 435 -46.26 43.06 21.46
CA SER A 435 -45.68 44.24 22.12
C SER A 435 -44.80 43.73 23.28
N VAL A 436 -43.71 44.35 23.76
CA VAL A 436 -43.47 45.74 24.24
C VAL A 436 -41.91 46.02 24.28
N PRO A 437 -41.34 47.18 24.72
CA PRO A 437 -40.46 48.01 23.88
C PRO A 437 -39.17 48.57 24.57
N ALA A 438 -38.61 49.63 23.96
CA ALA A 438 -37.71 50.71 24.46
C ALA A 438 -36.19 50.50 24.32
N GLY A 439 -35.39 51.43 23.80
CA GLY A 439 -35.66 52.78 23.29
C GLY A 439 -34.42 53.42 22.61
N THR A 440 -34.72 54.29 21.62
CA THR A 440 -34.18 55.65 21.31
C THR A 440 -32.69 55.98 21.56
N THR A 441 -31.94 56.75 20.76
CA THR A 441 -32.24 57.90 19.87
C THR A 441 -31.09 58.14 18.87
N SER A 442 -31.46 58.65 17.70
CA SER A 442 -30.62 59.25 16.66
C SER A 442 -29.91 60.56 17.09
N ASN A 443 -28.73 60.84 16.50
CA ASN A 443 -28.41 62.16 15.94
C ASN A 443 -27.25 62.08 14.91
N LYS A 444 -27.58 62.39 13.65
CA LYS A 444 -26.70 62.95 12.59
C LYS A 444 -26.54 64.48 12.86
N PRO A 445 -25.81 65.31 12.08
CA PRO A 445 -24.85 65.06 11.00
C PRO A 445 -23.57 65.95 11.02
N ASN A 446 -22.56 65.62 10.21
CA ASN A 446 -22.00 66.58 9.23
C ASN A 446 -21.04 65.94 8.20
N LYS A 447 -21.18 66.40 6.94
CA LYS A 447 -20.25 66.29 5.78
C LYS A 447 -19.50 67.63 5.71
N PRO A 448 -18.27 67.79 5.14
CA PRO A 448 -18.00 67.77 3.67
C PRO A 448 -16.65 67.07 3.32
N SER A 449 -16.51 66.29 2.24
CA SER A 449 -16.28 66.63 0.82
C SER A 449 -14.98 67.40 0.46
N GLY A 450 -14.09 66.72 -0.28
CA GLY A 450 -13.14 67.27 -1.27
C GLY A 450 -11.70 66.76 -1.08
N LYS A 451 -10.85 66.52 -2.08
CA LYS A 451 -10.89 66.35 -3.56
C LYS A 451 -9.44 65.99 -3.98
N GLN A 452 -9.25 65.32 -5.12
CA GLN A 452 -7.99 65.18 -5.92
C GLN A 452 -6.84 64.33 -5.31
N GLY A 453 -6.05 63.56 -6.04
CA GLY A 453 -5.94 63.28 -7.48
C GLY A 453 -4.71 62.40 -7.78
N ALA A 454 -4.68 61.83 -9.00
CA ALA A 454 -3.54 61.38 -9.81
C ALA A 454 -2.47 60.40 -9.24
N GLY A 455 -2.17 59.35 -10.01
CA GLY A 455 -0.92 58.60 -9.85
C GLY A 455 -0.89 57.27 -10.60
N THR A 456 0.01 57.17 -11.57
CA THR A 456 0.16 56.17 -12.63
C THR A 456 0.90 54.88 -12.27
N LYS A 457 0.68 53.85 -13.14
CA LYS A 457 1.63 52.85 -13.66
C LYS A 457 2.01 51.62 -12.80
N GLY A 458 1.87 50.44 -13.43
CA GLY A 458 2.79 49.31 -13.26
C GLY A 458 2.16 47.91 -13.31
N LEU A 459 2.14 47.27 -14.48
CA LEU A 459 2.30 45.81 -14.60
C LEU A 459 3.79 45.49 -14.75
N PRO A 460 4.26 44.33 -14.26
CA PRO A 460 4.49 43.14 -15.13
C PRO A 460 3.81 41.88 -14.51
N SER A 461 3.28 40.89 -15.23
CA SER A 461 3.83 39.90 -16.19
C SER A 461 4.93 38.97 -15.63
N THR A 462 4.87 37.70 -16.06
CA THR A 462 5.56 36.46 -15.62
C THR A 462 4.82 35.75 -14.47
N GLY A 463 4.52 34.46 -14.49
CA GLY A 463 4.94 33.34 -15.34
C GLY A 463 5.00 32.09 -14.46
N GLU A 464 4.65 30.94 -15.03
CA GLU A 464 4.92 29.56 -14.55
C GLU A 464 3.99 28.89 -13.51
N GLU A 465 3.39 27.81 -14.02
CA GLU A 465 3.19 26.47 -13.46
C GLU A 465 3.11 26.27 -11.94
N SER A 466 2.01 25.66 -11.51
CA SER A 466 2.03 24.67 -10.44
C SER A 466 0.85 23.72 -10.61
N GLY A 467 1.17 22.45 -10.90
CA GLY A 467 0.22 21.34 -10.85
C GLY A 467 -0.42 21.27 -9.47
N ILE A 468 -1.75 21.38 -9.44
CA ILE A 468 -2.52 21.23 -8.22
C ILE A 468 -2.71 19.73 -8.01
N VAL A 469 -1.88 19.15 -7.15
CA VAL A 469 -2.20 17.91 -6.45
C VAL A 469 -3.34 18.23 -5.49
N LEU A 470 -4.57 17.88 -5.88
CA LEU A 470 -5.72 17.96 -4.99
C LEU A 470 -5.61 16.83 -3.96
N SER A 471 -5.00 17.13 -2.82
CA SER A 471 -5.15 16.30 -1.62
C SER A 471 -6.57 16.48 -1.09
N LEU A 472 -7.45 15.53 -1.41
CA LEU A 472 -8.71 15.37 -0.70
C LEU A 472 -8.39 14.94 0.74
N PRO A 473 -8.88 15.64 1.78
CA PRO A 473 -8.67 15.22 3.15
C PRO A 473 -9.35 13.87 3.38
N GLY A 474 -8.55 12.91 3.87
CA GLY A 474 -8.94 11.52 4.11
C GLY A 474 -10.22 11.43 4.94
N LEU A 475 -11.23 10.81 4.35
CA LEU A 475 -12.44 10.38 5.05
C LEU A 475 -12.07 9.11 5.83
N ALA A 476 -11.97 9.21 7.15
CA ALA A 476 -11.72 8.08 8.00
C ALA A 476 -12.90 7.09 7.93
N THR A 477 -12.72 5.97 7.24
CA THR A 477 -13.66 4.85 7.24
C THR A 477 -13.58 4.12 8.58
N VAL A 478 -14.63 4.23 9.40
CA VAL A 478 -14.84 3.34 10.54
C VAL A 478 -15.27 1.97 9.99
N SER A 479 -14.31 1.08 9.78
CA SER A 479 -14.59 -0.34 9.58
C SER A 479 -14.93 -0.95 10.93
N VAL A 480 -16.22 -1.12 11.22
CA VAL A 480 -16.68 -1.93 12.36
C VAL A 480 -16.56 -3.40 11.94
N THR A 481 -15.37 -3.98 12.11
CA THR A 481 -15.21 -5.44 11.99
C THR A 481 -15.60 -6.07 13.33
N GLY A 482 -16.84 -6.50 13.43
CA GLY A 482 -17.31 -7.36 14.51
C GLY A 482 -16.60 -8.72 14.43
N LEU A 483 -15.62 -8.93 15.31
CA LEU A 483 -14.96 -10.21 15.53
C LEU A 483 -15.98 -11.19 16.16
N VAL A 484 -16.50 -12.15 15.38
CA VAL A 484 -17.13 -13.35 15.95
C VAL A 484 -16.14 -14.50 15.84
N TYR A 485 -15.31 -14.63 16.88
CA TYR A 485 -14.44 -15.79 17.08
C TYR A 485 -15.29 -16.92 17.68
N ARG A 486 -15.70 -17.91 16.86
CA ARG A 486 -16.23 -19.18 17.40
C ARG A 486 -15.22 -20.30 17.17
N LYS A 487 -14.58 -20.64 18.28
CA LYS A 487 -13.61 -21.71 18.52
C LYS A 487 -14.22 -23.07 18.13
N TYR A 488 -13.67 -23.73 17.11
CA TYR A 488 -13.86 -25.16 16.91
C TYR A 488 -12.90 -25.91 17.84
N HIS A 489 -13.44 -26.63 18.82
CA HIS A 489 -12.75 -27.71 19.51
C HIS A 489 -13.58 -28.98 19.41
N SER A 490 -12.90 -30.01 18.90
CA SER A 490 -13.25 -31.43 18.77
C SER A 490 -14.38 -31.84 17.85
#